data_AF-A0A1I5H2G1-F1
#
_entry.id   AF-A0A1I5H2G1-F1
#
_cell.length_a   1.000
_cell.length_b   1.000
_cell.length_c   1.000
_cell.angle_alpha   90.00
_cell.angle_beta   90.00
_cell.angle_gamma   90.00
#
_symmetry.space_group_name_H-M   'P 1'
#
loop_
_entity.id
_entity.type
_entity.pdbx_description
1 polymer ?
#
loop_
_entity_poly.entity_id
_entity_poly.type
_entity_poly.pdbx_seq_one_letter_code
_entity_poly.pdbx_strand_id
1 'polypeptide(L)'
;MQQLECKQCGHSYLGPTTGNDIYLCPKCNAYVGCLCDYGFGPIVPCNIFLGEKEIAKVEYRNRTKTEYQLKSDTYGINIPLTKGYKNLEVYDEAKKIITEAIKGINS
;
A
#
# COMPACT_ATOMS: atom_id res chain seq x y z
N MET A 1 2.66 -3.23 -16.34
CA MET A 1 1.50 -3.92 -15.73
C MET A 1 1.91 -5.35 -15.47
N GLN A 2 1.45 -5.93 -14.36
CA GLN A 2 1.71 -7.32 -14.01
C GLN A 2 0.40 -8.06 -13.69
N GLN A 3 0.37 -9.35 -14.00
CA GLN A 3 -0.75 -10.22 -13.68
C GLN A 3 -0.67 -10.63 -12.21
N LEU A 4 -1.73 -10.36 -11.45
CA LEU A 4 -1.84 -10.64 -10.04
C LEU A 4 -3.03 -11.57 -9.78
N GLU A 5 -2.88 -12.47 -8.80
CA GLU A 5 -3.94 -13.38 -8.38
C GLU A 5 -4.16 -13.26 -6.87
N CYS A 6 -5.39 -12.97 -6.47
CA CYS A 6 -5.75 -12.94 -5.07
C CYS A 6 -5.92 -14.36 -4.51
N LYS A 7 -5.01 -14.79 -3.64
CA LYS A 7 -5.08 -16.09 -2.96
C LYS A 7 -6.30 -16.28 -2.06
N GLN A 8 -6.97 -15.20 -1.66
CA GLN A 8 -8.16 -15.28 -0.81
C GLN A 8 -9.46 -15.52 -1.58
N CYS A 9 -9.61 -14.96 -2.79
CA CYS A 9 -10.87 -15.07 -3.56
C CYS A 9 -10.71 -15.62 -4.98
N GLY A 10 -9.49 -15.97 -5.39
CA GLY A 10 -9.16 -16.50 -6.72
C GLY A 10 -9.31 -15.49 -7.86
N HIS A 11 -9.52 -14.20 -7.56
CA HIS A 11 -9.69 -13.19 -8.60
C HIS A 11 -8.34 -12.76 -9.18
N SER A 12 -8.23 -12.89 -10.50
CA SER A 12 -7.06 -12.45 -11.27
C SER A 12 -7.33 -11.08 -11.91
N TYR A 13 -6.35 -10.18 -11.85
CA TYR A 13 -6.44 -8.82 -12.36
C TYR A 13 -5.06 -8.28 -12.76
N LEU A 14 -5.03 -7.16 -13.48
CA LEU A 14 -3.80 -6.45 -13.80
C LEU A 14 -3.52 -5.36 -12.77
N GLY A 15 -2.27 -5.28 -12.32
CA GLY A 15 -1.76 -4.20 -11.48
C GLY A 15 -0.76 -3.33 -12.24
N PRO A 16 -0.68 -2.02 -11.99
CA PRO A 16 0.41 -1.18 -12.48
C PRO A 16 1.75 -1.69 -11.93
N THR A 17 2.85 -1.43 -12.62
CA THR A 17 4.19 -1.78 -12.11
C THR A 17 4.96 -0.48 -11.98
N THR A 18 5.25 -0.10 -10.74
CA THR A 18 6.12 1.03 -10.37
C THR A 18 7.29 0.51 -9.55
N GLY A 19 8.15 1.41 -9.06
CA GLY A 19 9.33 1.01 -8.31
C GLY A 19 9.03 0.33 -6.98
N ASN A 20 7.95 0.74 -6.29
CA ASN A 20 7.50 0.08 -5.05
C ASN A 20 5.97 0.11 -4.95
N ASP A 21 5.37 -1.07 -4.92
CA ASP A 21 3.93 -1.24 -4.99
C ASP A 21 3.42 -2.17 -3.91
N ILE A 22 2.25 -1.87 -3.36
CA ILE A 22 1.41 -2.76 -2.57
C ILE A 22 0.10 -2.95 -3.34
N TYR A 23 -0.33 -4.20 -3.49
CA TYR A 23 -1.57 -4.51 -4.19
C TYR A 23 -2.61 -5.08 -3.25
N LEU A 24 -3.81 -4.50 -3.32
CA LEU A 24 -5.03 -5.02 -2.74
C LEU A 24 -5.93 -5.55 -3.86
N CYS A 25 -6.63 -6.64 -3.58
CA CYS A 25 -7.56 -7.24 -4.52
C CYS A 25 -8.78 -6.32 -4.71
N PRO A 26 -9.15 -5.94 -5.95
CA PRO A 26 -10.31 -5.07 -6.20
C PRO A 26 -11.65 -5.72 -5.84
N LYS A 27 -11.69 -7.05 -5.66
CA LYS A 27 -12.91 -7.81 -5.36
C LYS A 27 -13.16 -7.98 -3.86
N CYS A 28 -12.13 -8.34 -3.09
CA CYS A 28 -12.25 -8.65 -1.67
C CYS A 28 -11.39 -7.77 -0.76
N ASN A 29 -10.66 -6.81 -1.32
CA ASN A 29 -9.77 -5.86 -0.63
C ASN A 29 -8.63 -6.52 0.15
N ALA A 30 -8.44 -7.83 -0.01
CA ALA A 30 -7.36 -8.58 0.63
C ALA A 30 -6.01 -8.18 0.02
N TYR A 31 -4.99 -8.18 0.87
CA TYR A 31 -3.60 -8.03 0.42
C TYR A 31 -3.22 -9.16 -0.54
N VAL A 32 -2.62 -8.79 -1.67
CA VAL A 32 -2.17 -9.73 -2.71
C VAL A 32 -0.66 -9.86 -2.70
N GLY A 33 0.06 -8.75 -2.62
CA GLY A 33 1.50 -8.75 -2.66
C GLY A 33 2.10 -7.35 -2.59
N CYS A 34 3.43 -7.33 -2.49
CA CYS A 34 4.24 -6.14 -2.53
C CYS A 34 5.39 -6.39 -3.50
N LEU A 35 5.66 -5.42 -4.38
CA LEU A 35 6.78 -5.44 -5.31
C LEU A 35 7.69 -4.27 -4.95
N CYS A 36 8.98 -4.55 -4.74
CA CYS A 36 9.98 -3.54 -4.38
C CYS A 36 11.24 -3.81 -5.20
N ASP A 37 11.69 -2.85 -6.00
CA ASP A 37 12.77 -3.07 -6.97
C ASP A 37 14.15 -3.28 -6.34
N TYR A 38 14.43 -2.78 -5.13
CA TYR A 38 15.84 -2.58 -4.72
C TYR A 38 16.41 -3.50 -3.63
N GLY A 39 15.66 -4.44 -3.03
CA GLY A 39 16.23 -5.45 -2.12
C GLY A 39 17.06 -4.96 -0.90
N PHE A 40 17.20 -3.64 -0.69
CA PHE A 40 18.11 -3.02 0.28
C PHE A 40 17.54 -1.69 0.80
N GLY A 41 16.92 -1.70 1.98
CA GLY A 41 16.63 -0.48 2.75
C GLY A 41 15.42 0.36 2.26
N PRO A 42 15.13 1.51 2.88
CA PRO A 42 13.81 2.14 2.90
C PRO A 42 13.43 2.82 1.58
N ILE A 43 12.78 2.09 0.69
CA ILE A 43 12.32 2.61 -0.61
C ILE A 43 10.88 3.11 -0.47
N VAL A 44 10.76 4.35 0.02
CA VAL A 44 9.58 5.17 -0.25
C VAL A 44 9.94 6.17 -1.36
N PRO A 45 9.01 6.56 -2.24
CA PRO A 45 7.58 6.29 -2.16
C PRO A 45 7.18 4.84 -2.46
N CYS A 46 6.13 4.37 -1.79
CA CYS A 46 5.45 3.11 -2.08
C CYS A 46 3.97 3.36 -2.35
N ASN A 47 3.51 3.01 -3.55
CA ASN A 47 2.15 3.22 -4.00
C ASN A 47 1.28 2.02 -3.59
N ILE A 48 0.04 2.27 -3.22
CA ILE A 48 -0.94 1.26 -2.83
C ILE A 48 -2.06 1.27 -3.87
N PHE A 49 -2.23 0.13 -4.54
CA PHE A 49 -3.21 -0.07 -5.60
C PHE A 49 -4.36 -0.96 -5.15
N LEU A 50 -5.57 -0.64 -5.62
CA LEU A 50 -6.74 -1.49 -5.60
C LEU A 50 -7.11 -1.83 -7.05
N GLY A 51 -6.72 -3.03 -7.50
CA GLY A 51 -6.73 -3.33 -8.93
C GLY A 51 -5.75 -2.43 -9.70
N GLU A 52 -6.25 -1.70 -10.70
CA GLU A 52 -5.48 -0.74 -11.51
C GLU A 52 -5.40 0.66 -10.88
N LYS A 53 -6.23 0.94 -9.86
CA LYS A 53 -6.36 2.29 -9.28
C LYS A 53 -5.39 2.49 -8.12
N GLU A 54 -4.57 3.53 -8.20
CA GLU A 54 -3.83 4.00 -7.02
C GLU A 54 -4.82 4.61 -6.02
N ILE A 55 -4.81 4.10 -4.79
CA ILE A 55 -5.71 4.55 -3.74
C ILE A 55 -4.98 5.22 -2.58
N ALA A 56 -3.69 4.94 -2.40
CA ALA A 56 -2.89 5.57 -1.37
C ALA A 56 -1.40 5.46 -1.67
N LYS A 57 -0.60 6.17 -0.88
CA LYS A 57 0.85 6.19 -1.01
C LYS A 57 1.51 6.38 0.35
N VAL A 58 2.54 5.58 0.61
CA VAL A 58 3.46 5.77 1.73
C VAL A 58 4.65 6.59 1.25
N GLU A 59 4.95 7.69 1.93
CA GLU A 59 6.06 8.57 1.58
C GLU A 59 6.76 9.12 2.82
N TYR A 60 7.94 9.72 2.62
CA TYR A 60 8.62 10.43 3.70
C TYR A 60 7.80 11.65 4.12
N ARG A 61 7.48 11.72 5.40
CA ARG A 61 7.10 12.97 6.06
C ARG A 61 8.35 13.80 6.35
N ASN A 62 9.38 13.14 6.87
CA ASN A 62 10.70 13.73 7.10
C ASN A 62 11.79 12.71 6.77
N ARG A 63 12.49 12.92 5.67
CA ARG A 63 13.55 12.02 5.20
C ARG A 63 14.74 11.94 6.16
N THR A 64 15.11 13.05 6.80
CA THR A 64 16.26 13.09 7.73
C THR A 64 16.01 12.35 9.03
N LYS A 65 14.76 12.28 9.46
CA LYS A 65 14.35 11.58 10.69
C LYS A 65 13.75 10.19 10.42
N THR A 66 13.70 9.75 9.16
CA THR A 66 13.04 8.49 8.75
C THR A 66 11.59 8.41 9.26
N GLU A 67 10.87 9.53 9.18
CA GLU A 67 9.45 9.59 9.52
C GLU A 67 8.61 9.43 8.26
N TYR A 68 7.56 8.62 8.34
CA TYR A 68 6.70 8.26 7.21
C TYR A 68 5.29 8.82 7.39
N GLN A 69 4.58 8.95 6.29
CA GLN A 69 3.15 9.27 6.28
C GLN A 69 2.43 8.42 5.24
N LEU A 70 1.15 8.15 5.52
CA LEU A 70 0.21 7.59 4.58
C LEU A 70 -0.66 8.72 4.03
N LYS A 71 -0.70 8.84 2.71
CA LYS A 71 -1.62 9.74 1.99
C LYS A 71 -2.61 8.95 1.16
N SER A 72 -3.86 9.36 1.20
CA SER A 72 -4.92 8.90 0.30
C SER A 72 -5.90 10.04 0.07
N ASP A 73 -5.87 10.62 -1.13
CA ASP A 73 -6.90 11.59 -1.52
C ASP A 73 -8.26 10.90 -1.69
N THR A 74 -8.25 9.62 -2.10
CA THR A 74 -9.46 8.80 -2.27
C THR A 74 -10.24 8.64 -0.96
N TYR A 75 -9.53 8.58 0.17
CA TYR A 75 -10.14 8.35 1.49
C TYR A 75 -9.94 9.50 2.48
N GLY A 76 -9.42 10.65 2.03
CA GLY A 76 -9.15 11.80 2.90
C GLY A 76 -8.11 11.52 3.99
N ILE A 77 -7.16 10.60 3.76
CA ILE A 77 -6.14 10.21 4.73
C ILE A 77 -4.89 11.04 4.48
N ASN A 78 -4.41 11.70 5.53
CA ASN A 78 -3.08 12.32 5.56
C ASN A 78 -2.57 12.25 6.98
N ILE A 79 -1.99 11.10 7.35
CA ILE A 79 -1.59 10.83 8.73
C ILE A 79 -0.14 10.36 8.82
N PRO A 80 0.58 10.75 9.89
CA PRO A 80 1.90 10.20 10.17
C PRO A 80 1.78 8.72 10.55
N LEU A 81 2.72 7.93 10.04
CA LEU A 81 2.90 6.53 10.45
C LEU A 81 3.85 6.48 11.64
N THR A 82 3.55 5.60 12.58
CA THR A 82 4.31 5.46 13.83
C THR A 82 5.39 4.39 13.73
N LYS A 83 5.27 3.49 12.75
CA LYS A 83 6.20 2.38 12.53
C LYS A 83 7.31 2.76 11.55
N GLY A 84 8.47 2.16 11.77
CA GLY A 84 9.63 2.27 10.89
C GLY A 84 9.67 1.13 9.86
N TYR A 85 10.69 1.15 9.00
CA TYR A 85 10.89 0.12 7.98
C TYR A 85 11.44 -1.21 8.54
N LYS A 86 11.92 -1.24 9.79
CA LYS A 86 12.39 -2.50 10.41
C LYS A 86 11.28 -3.54 10.29
N ASN A 87 11.60 -4.71 9.75
CA ASN A 87 10.63 -5.78 9.48
C ASN A 87 9.41 -5.35 8.63
N LEU A 88 9.53 -4.29 7.82
CA LEU A 88 8.45 -3.72 7.00
C LEU A 88 7.22 -3.24 7.79
N GLU A 89 7.37 -2.94 9.09
CA GLU A 89 6.24 -2.58 9.97
C GLU A 89 5.47 -1.33 9.49
N VAL A 90 6.14 -0.38 8.84
CA VAL A 90 5.51 0.80 8.22
C VAL A 90 4.47 0.43 7.17
N TYR A 91 4.72 -0.63 6.40
CA TYR A 91 3.78 -1.09 5.38
C TYR A 91 2.64 -1.89 5.99
N ASP A 92 2.90 -2.64 7.08
CA ASP A 92 1.84 -3.32 7.82
C ASP A 92 0.86 -2.33 8.46
N GLU A 93 1.38 -1.25 9.07
CA GLU A 93 0.58 -0.16 9.59
C GLU A 93 -0.26 0.49 8.48
N ALA A 94 0.37 0.89 7.37
CA ALA A 94 -0.31 1.51 6.24
C ALA A 94 -1.40 0.62 5.64
N LYS A 95 -1.12 -0.68 5.47
CA LYS A 95 -2.08 -1.69 4.98
C LYS A 95 -3.28 -1.82 5.90
N LYS A 96 -3.07 -1.81 7.22
CA LYS A 96 -4.17 -1.90 8.18
C LYS A 96 -5.10 -0.69 8.06
N ILE A 97 -4.53 0.51 8.09
CA ILE A 97 -5.28 1.77 7.99
C ILE A 97 -6.09 1.81 6.69
N ILE A 98 -5.46 1.51 5.54
CA ILE A 98 -6.14 1.60 4.26
C ILE A 98 -7.25 0.54 4.11
N THR A 99 -7.02 -0.67 4.63
CA THR A 99 -8.03 -1.74 4.60
C THR A 99 -9.24 -1.41 5.47
N GLU A 100 -9.03 -0.80 6.64
CA GLU A 100 -10.11 -0.31 7.49
C GLU A 100 -10.89 0.83 6.82
N ALA A 101 -10.21 1.78 6.18
CA ALA A 101 -10.84 2.87 5.43
C ALA A 101 -11.72 2.34 4.27
N ILE A 102 -11.25 1.33 3.54
CA ILE A 102 -12.02 0.68 2.47
C ILE A 102 -13.31 0.05 3.03
N LYS A 103 -13.24 -0.60 4.21
CA LYS A 103 -14.43 -1.23 4.84
C LYS A 103 -15.43 -0.19 5.35
N GLY A 104 -14.95 0.89 5.95
CA GLY A 104 -15.78 1.94 6.54
C GLY A 104 -16.66 2.70 5.53
N ILE A 105 -16.28 2.74 4.24
CA ILE A 105 -17.09 3.35 3.18
C ILE A 105 -18.20 2.41 2.68
N ASN A 106 -17.99 1.09 2.80
CA ASN A 106 -18.94 0.08 2.35
C ASN A 106 -19.92 -0.36 3.45
N SER A 107 -19.95 0.34 4.58
CA SER A 107 -20.80 0.06 5.75
C SER A 107 -21.96 1.04 5.87
#